data_AF-A0A100VKS1-F1
#
_entry.id   AF-A0A100VKS1-F1
#
_cell.length_a   1.000
_cell.length_b   1.000
_cell.length_c   1.000
_cell.angle_alpha   90.00
_cell.angle_beta   90.00
_cell.angle_gamma   90.00
#
_symmetry.space_group_name_H-M   'P 1'
#
loop_
_entity.id
_entity.type
_entity.pdbx_description
1 polymer ?
#
loop_
_entity_poly.entity_id
_entity_poly.type
_entity_poly.pdbx_seq_one_letter_code
_entity_poly.pdbx_strand_id
1 'polypeptide(L)'
;MKLSYASRVLGFISKGSGSLTEGNGEPERLPLDPSKRRILLQMKLESGLLQDHFAIIRDTLCAKDYSLKLNNNDRSILHMAKEMLVNEIMHVLNTATKDASTYVKEDMEKRQLEFNVHRS
;
A
#
# COMPACT_ATOMS: atom_id res chain seq x y z
N MET A 1 18.64 -12.69 -13.01
CA MET A 1 17.35 -12.66 -12.29
C MET A 1 17.05 -11.36 -11.52
N LYS A 2 18.03 -10.54 -11.08
CA LYS A 2 17.76 -9.32 -10.29
C LYS A 2 17.06 -8.16 -11.04
N LEU A 3 17.25 -8.04 -12.35
CA LEU A 3 16.62 -6.99 -13.18
C LEU A 3 15.08 -7.07 -13.18
N SER A 4 14.50 -8.28 -13.17
CA SER A 4 13.04 -8.44 -13.19
C SER A 4 12.35 -7.93 -11.93
N TYR A 5 13.01 -7.98 -10.78
CA TYR A 5 12.38 -7.67 -9.50
C TYR A 5 12.47 -6.18 -9.19
N ALA A 6 13.64 -5.58 -9.45
CA ALA A 6 13.80 -4.13 -9.44
C ALA A 6 12.85 -3.45 -10.43
N SER A 7 12.68 -4.00 -11.64
CA SER A 7 11.69 -3.50 -12.60
C SER A 7 10.23 -3.69 -12.15
N ARG A 8 9.91 -4.65 -11.26
CA ARG A 8 8.56 -4.79 -10.69
C ARG A 8 8.30 -3.74 -9.62
N VAL A 9 9.24 -3.55 -8.69
CA VAL A 9 9.16 -2.53 -7.64
C VAL A 9 9.17 -1.14 -8.26
N LEU A 10 10.09 -0.88 -9.19
CA LEU A 10 10.07 0.34 -10.02
C LEU A 10 8.82 0.38 -10.90
N GLY A 11 8.25 -0.74 -11.32
CA GLY A 11 6.97 -0.78 -12.02
C GLY A 11 5.82 -0.30 -11.13
N PHE A 12 5.78 -0.71 -9.86
CA PHE A 12 4.82 -0.23 -8.87
C PHE A 12 5.02 1.25 -8.50
N ILE A 13 6.28 1.70 -8.46
CA ILE A 13 6.65 3.10 -8.12
C ILE A 13 6.49 4.04 -9.33
N SER A 14 6.93 3.62 -10.52
CA SER A 14 6.96 4.42 -11.75
C SER A 14 5.61 4.42 -12.48
N LYS A 15 4.80 3.35 -12.40
CA LYS A 15 3.40 3.37 -12.86
C LYS A 15 2.47 4.06 -11.86
N GLY A 16 2.84 5.25 -11.39
CA GLY A 16 1.86 6.16 -10.79
C GLY A 16 0.86 6.73 -11.82
N SER A 17 0.56 6.04 -12.92
CA SER A 17 -0.11 6.61 -14.08
C SER A 17 -0.24 5.57 -15.20
N GLY A 18 -1.30 4.77 -15.18
CA GLY A 18 -1.54 3.84 -16.28
C GLY A 18 -2.72 2.93 -16.04
N SER A 19 -3.93 3.52 -16.03
CA SER A 19 -5.21 2.83 -16.00
C SER A 19 -5.46 1.95 -14.77
N LEU A 20 -6.71 1.93 -14.29
CA LEU A 20 -7.21 1.04 -13.24
C LEU A 20 -7.15 -0.47 -13.61
N THR A 21 -6.37 -0.86 -14.63
CA THR A 21 -6.51 -2.17 -15.28
C THR A 21 -5.28 -3.07 -15.19
N GLU A 22 -4.09 -2.62 -14.75
CA GLU A 22 -2.92 -3.51 -14.72
C GLU A 22 -1.97 -3.25 -13.53
N GLY A 23 -2.41 -3.68 -12.33
CA GLY A 23 -1.48 -4.01 -11.24
C GLY A 23 -1.92 -3.58 -9.84
N ASN A 24 -2.74 -2.55 -9.73
CA ASN A 24 -3.35 -2.14 -8.46
C ASN A 24 -4.85 -2.39 -8.59
N GLY A 25 -5.33 -3.51 -8.03
CA GLY A 25 -6.78 -3.78 -8.02
C GLY A 25 -7.58 -2.59 -7.47
N GLU A 26 -8.86 -2.52 -7.81
CA GLU A 26 -9.79 -1.55 -7.20
C GLU A 26 -9.70 -1.60 -5.66
N PRO A 27 -9.86 -0.45 -4.96
CA PRO A 27 -9.93 -0.44 -3.51
C PRO A 27 -10.94 -1.45 -3.00
N GLU A 28 -10.48 -2.41 -2.21
CA GLU A 28 -11.35 -3.41 -1.62
C GLU A 28 -11.95 -2.82 -0.34
N ARG A 29 -13.27 -2.89 -0.19
CA ARG A 29 -13.91 -2.48 1.06
C ARG A 29 -13.48 -3.43 2.17
N LEU A 30 -12.83 -2.90 3.19
CA LEU A 30 -12.44 -3.68 4.36
C LEU A 30 -13.69 -4.14 5.12
N PRO A 31 -13.67 -5.34 5.73
CA PRO A 31 -14.76 -5.81 6.56
C PRO A 31 -15.10 -4.81 7.67
N LEU A 32 -16.38 -4.55 7.91
CA LEU A 32 -16.83 -3.69 9.01
C LEU A 32 -16.54 -4.33 10.38
N ASP A 33 -16.67 -5.66 10.45
CA ASP A 33 -16.32 -6.44 11.63
C ASP A 33 -14.81 -6.35 11.93
N PRO A 34 -14.41 -5.84 13.11
CA PRO A 34 -12.99 -5.66 13.45
C PRO A 34 -12.17 -6.95 13.45
N SER A 35 -12.77 -8.08 13.83
CA SER A 35 -12.07 -9.36 13.91
C SER A 35 -11.77 -9.92 12.53
N LYS A 36 -12.76 -9.94 11.63
CA LYS A 36 -12.59 -10.33 10.22
C LYS A 36 -11.60 -9.43 9.51
N ARG A 37 -11.68 -8.11 9.74
CA ARG A 37 -10.74 -7.16 9.15
C ARG A 37 -9.32 -7.39 9.63
N ARG A 38 -9.12 -7.61 10.92
CA ARG A 38 -7.79 -7.96 11.46
C ARG A 38 -7.23 -9.21 10.79
N ILE A 39 -8.03 -10.28 10.68
CA ILE A 39 -7.59 -11.53 10.04
C ILE A 39 -7.18 -11.26 8.59
N LEU A 40 -8.01 -10.56 7.82
CA LEU A 40 -7.71 -10.22 6.42
C LEU A 40 -6.41 -9.41 6.29
N LEU A 41 -6.28 -8.33 7.07
CA LEU A 41 -5.10 -7.46 7.02
C LEU A 41 -3.84 -8.20 7.48
N GLN A 42 -3.95 -9.06 8.48
CA GLN A 42 -2.83 -9.88 8.95
C GLN A 42 -2.40 -10.90 7.89
N MET A 43 -3.35 -11.58 7.23
CA MET A 43 -3.04 -12.50 6.13
C MET A 43 -2.33 -11.79 4.97
N LYS A 44 -2.81 -10.60 4.57
CA LYS A 44 -2.16 -9.77 3.55
C LYS A 44 -0.73 -9.40 3.98
N LEU A 45 -0.53 -9.04 5.25
CA LEU A 45 0.80 -8.67 5.76
C LEU A 45 1.77 -9.86 5.75
N GLU A 46 1.32 -11.01 6.26
CA GLU A 46 2.10 -12.24 6.41
C GLU A 46 2.42 -12.94 5.08
N SER A 47 1.68 -12.63 4.01
CA SER A 47 2.01 -13.09 2.66
C SER A 47 3.43 -12.70 2.23
N GLY A 48 3.95 -11.59 2.76
CA GLY A 48 5.22 -10.99 2.33
C GLY A 48 5.21 -10.45 0.91
N LEU A 49 4.04 -10.43 0.24
CA LEU A 49 3.92 -10.02 -1.14
C LEU A 49 3.76 -8.49 -1.24
N LEU A 50 4.56 -7.87 -2.10
CA LEU A 50 4.58 -6.43 -2.29
C LEU A 50 3.20 -5.85 -2.63
N GLN A 51 2.44 -6.53 -3.49
CA GLN A 51 1.09 -6.11 -3.87
C GLN A 51 0.11 -6.12 -2.69
N ASP A 52 0.30 -7.01 -1.73
CA ASP A 52 -0.57 -7.11 -0.56
C ASP A 52 -0.27 -5.99 0.45
N HIS A 53 1.00 -5.59 0.57
CA HIS A 53 1.38 -4.41 1.36
C HIS A 53 0.83 -3.11 0.75
N PHE A 54 0.91 -2.98 -0.58
CA PHE A 54 0.26 -1.87 -1.28
C PHE A 54 -1.27 -1.90 -1.13
N ALA A 55 -1.89 -3.09 -1.19
CA ALA A 55 -3.32 -3.24 -0.97
C ALA A 55 -3.74 -2.82 0.45
N ILE A 56 -2.98 -3.20 1.49
CA ILE A 56 -3.21 -2.75 2.86
C ILE A 56 -3.23 -1.22 2.92
N ILE A 57 -2.23 -0.56 2.34
CA ILE A 57 -2.14 0.91 2.33
C ILE A 57 -3.34 1.52 1.62
N ARG A 58 -3.64 1.07 0.39
CA ARG A 58 -4.75 1.58 -0.41
C ARG A 58 -6.09 1.41 0.30
N ASP A 59 -6.42 0.19 0.72
CA ASP A 59 -7.72 -0.16 1.31
C ASP A 59 -7.94 0.58 2.64
N THR A 60 -6.87 0.78 3.41
CA THR A 60 -6.91 1.51 4.68
C THR A 60 -7.07 3.03 4.47
N LEU A 61 -6.43 3.62 3.46
CA LEU A 61 -6.61 5.03 3.12
C LEU A 61 -8.05 5.33 2.64
N CYS A 62 -8.66 4.39 1.93
CA CYS A 62 -10.04 4.50 1.45
C CYS A 62 -11.10 4.23 2.54
N ALA A 63 -10.70 3.74 3.73
CA ALA A 63 -11.63 3.35 4.80
C ALA A 63 -12.54 4.50 5.26
N LYS A 64 -12.00 5.73 5.28
CA LYS A 64 -12.76 6.93 5.66
C LYS A 64 -13.97 7.19 4.76
N ASP A 65 -13.92 6.76 3.51
CA ASP A 65 -14.93 7.12 2.51
C ASP A 65 -16.22 6.31 2.61
N TYR A 66 -16.18 5.15 3.27
CA TYR A 66 -17.34 4.37 3.64
C TYR A 66 -17.55 4.32 5.15
N SER A 67 -17.11 5.38 5.85
CA SER A 67 -17.30 5.62 7.29
C SER A 67 -16.73 4.52 8.19
N LEU A 68 -15.74 3.76 7.71
CA LEU A 68 -15.06 2.77 8.53
C LEU A 68 -14.04 3.43 9.46
N LYS A 69 -14.26 3.29 10.76
CA LYS A 69 -13.32 3.77 11.79
C LYS A 69 -12.24 2.71 12.06
N LEU A 70 -11.01 3.04 11.68
CA LEU A 70 -9.83 2.20 11.91
C LEU A 70 -9.45 2.16 13.40
N ASN A 71 -9.24 0.96 13.94
CA ASN A 71 -8.81 0.73 15.31
C ASN A 71 -7.27 0.68 15.41
N ASN A 72 -6.74 0.39 16.61
CA ASN A 72 -5.30 0.35 16.85
C ASN A 72 -4.59 -0.80 16.10
N ASN A 73 -5.26 -1.95 15.93
CA ASN A 73 -4.69 -3.06 15.17
C ASN A 73 -4.58 -2.71 13.69
N ASP A 74 -5.61 -2.09 13.11
CA ASP A 74 -5.61 -1.62 11.72
C ASP A 74 -4.43 -0.66 11.48
N ARG A 75 -4.21 0.29 12.40
CA ARG A 75 -3.09 1.25 12.32
C ARG A 75 -1.73 0.58 12.50
N SER A 76 -1.62 -0.40 13.39
CA SER A 76 -0.39 -1.15 13.61
C SER A 76 -0.03 -1.97 12.36
N ILE A 77 -1.01 -2.64 11.73
CA ILE A 77 -0.78 -3.39 10.48
C ILE A 77 -0.41 -2.45 9.33
N LEU A 78 -1.10 -1.30 9.20
CA LEU A 78 -0.72 -0.28 8.22
C LEU A 78 0.73 0.18 8.42
N HIS A 79 1.14 0.43 9.67
CA HIS A 79 2.51 0.82 9.97
C HIS A 79 3.52 -0.26 9.57
N MET A 80 3.26 -1.53 9.91
CA MET A 80 4.13 -2.65 9.52
C MET A 80 4.22 -2.80 8.00
N ALA A 81 3.11 -2.70 7.27
CA ALA A 81 3.12 -2.75 5.81
C ALA A 81 3.98 -1.63 5.20
N LYS A 82 3.94 -0.42 5.78
CA LYS A 82 4.81 0.68 5.35
C LYS A 82 6.30 0.37 5.58
N GLU A 83 6.66 -0.10 6.77
CA GLU A 83 8.06 -0.44 7.08
C GLU A 83 8.59 -1.55 6.16
N MET A 84 7.76 -2.55 5.85
CA MET A 84 8.12 -3.61 4.90
C MET A 84 8.40 -3.05 3.50
N LEU A 85 7.54 -2.14 3.00
CA LEU A 85 7.77 -1.49 1.71
C LEU A 85 9.03 -0.62 1.71
N VAL A 86 9.29 0.12 2.80
CA VAL A 86 10.52 0.93 2.93
C VAL A 86 11.75 0.03 2.84
N ASN A 87 11.78 -1.06 3.60
CA ASN A 87 12.90 -2.01 3.57
C ASN A 87 13.09 -2.62 2.18
N GLU A 88 11.99 -2.96 1.50
CA GLU A 88 12.04 -3.52 0.16
C GLU A 88 12.61 -2.52 -0.86
N ILE A 89 12.17 -1.27 -0.80
CA ILE A 89 12.66 -0.19 -1.67
C ILE A 89 14.14 0.09 -1.40
N MET A 90 14.56 0.12 -0.14
CA MET A 90 15.97 0.27 0.23
C MET A 90 16.82 -0.81 -0.44
N HIS A 91 16.42 -2.08 -0.32
CA HIS A 91 17.19 -3.20 -0.86
C HIS A 91 17.21 -3.23 -2.39
N VAL A 92 16.10 -2.84 -3.01
CA VAL A 92 15.94 -2.91 -4.46
C VAL A 92 16.63 -1.76 -5.18
N LEU A 93 16.50 -0.54 -4.65
CA LEU A 93 17.09 0.66 -5.23
C LEU A 93 18.48 0.97 -4.67
N ASN A 94 18.95 0.19 -3.70
CA ASN A 94 20.20 0.44 -2.97
C ASN A 94 20.28 1.89 -2.49
N THR A 95 19.23 2.33 -1.79
CA THR A 95 19.06 3.71 -1.33
C THR A 95 18.98 3.78 0.20
N ALA A 96 19.17 4.97 0.75
CA ALA A 96 19.07 5.19 2.18
C ALA A 96 17.62 5.05 2.66
N THR A 97 17.44 4.64 3.92
CA THR A 97 16.10 4.51 4.55
C THR A 97 15.29 5.79 4.44
N LYS A 98 15.93 6.95 4.58
CA LYS A 98 15.27 8.25 4.49
C LYS A 98 14.65 8.47 3.11
N ASP A 99 15.36 8.11 2.06
CA ASP A 99 14.90 8.30 0.68
C ASP A 99 13.79 7.30 0.34
N ALA A 100 13.97 6.03 0.73
CA ALA A 100 12.93 5.00 0.60
C ALA A 100 11.63 5.37 1.34
N SER A 101 11.73 5.88 2.58
CA SER A 101 10.59 6.39 3.35
C SER A 101 9.91 7.57 2.67
N THR A 102 10.68 8.43 2.02
CA THR A 102 10.14 9.56 1.26
C THR A 102 9.33 9.07 0.07
N TYR A 103 9.83 8.09 -0.70
CA TYR A 103 9.08 7.46 -1.79
C TYR A 103 7.73 6.89 -1.33
N VAL A 104 7.71 6.10 -0.25
CA VAL A 104 6.46 5.51 0.27
C VAL A 104 5.49 6.60 0.72
N LYS A 105 5.99 7.66 1.36
CA LYS A 105 5.16 8.78 1.80
C LYS A 105 4.52 9.52 0.62
N GLU A 106 5.31 9.90 -0.38
CA GLU A 106 4.84 10.61 -1.57
C GLU A 106 3.80 9.78 -2.34
N ASP A 107 4.02 8.48 -2.45
CA ASP A 107 3.11 7.53 -3.09
C ASP A 107 1.78 7.41 -2.33
N MET A 108 1.80 7.39 -0.99
CA MET A 108 0.58 7.45 -0.18
C MET A 108 -0.19 8.78 -0.36
N GLU A 109 0.53 9.91 -0.35
CA GLU A 109 -0.06 11.24 -0.53
C GLU A 109 -0.70 11.37 -1.92
N LYS A 110 -0.01 10.89 -2.96
CA LYS A 110 -0.52 10.86 -4.33
C LYS A 110 -1.79 10.03 -4.45
N ARG A 111 -1.82 8.80 -3.93
CA ARG A 111 -3.04 7.96 -3.92
C ARG A 111 -4.18 8.64 -3.18
N GLN A 112 -3.87 9.34 -2.11
CA GLN A 112 -4.87 10.08 -1.35
C GLN A 112 -5.46 11.24 -2.17
N LEU A 113 -4.65 11.93 -2.96
CA LEU A 113 -5.08 13.01 -3.86
C LEU A 113 -5.88 12.49 -5.06
N GLU A 114 -5.38 11.46 -5.76
CA GLU A 114 -6.06 10.85 -6.91
C GLU A 114 -7.46 10.36 -6.55
N PHE A 115 -7.60 9.76 -5.37
CA PHE A 115 -8.90 9.33 -4.86
C PHE A 115 -9.86 10.50 -4.59
N ASN A 116 -9.35 11.65 -4.15
CA ASN A 116 -10.18 12.84 -3.95
C ASN A 116 -10.61 13.48 -5.29
N VAL A 117 -9.76 13.42 -6.33
CA VAL A 117 -10.03 14.01 -7.65
C VAL A 117 -11.11 13.23 -8.41
N HIS A 118 -11.12 11.89 -8.36
CA HIS A 118 -12.16 11.06 -9.01
C HIS A 118 -13.56 11.21 -8.39
N ARG A 119 -13.70 12.06 -7.37
CA ARG A 119 -14.94 12.33 -6.64
C ARG A 119 -15.47 13.76 -6.86
N SER A 120 -14.69 14.62 -7.53
CA SER A 120 -15.04 16.02 -7.86
C SER A 120 -15.72 16.08 -9.23
#